data_AF-A0A4Q0AWC0-F1
#
_entry.id   AF-A0A4Q0AWC0-F1
#
_cell.length_a   1.000
_cell.length_b   1.000
_cell.length_c   1.000
_cell.angle_alpha   90.00
_cell.angle_beta   90.00
_cell.angle_gamma   90.00
#
_symmetry.space_group_name_H-M   'P 1'
#
loop_
_entity.id
_entity.type
_entity.pdbx_description
1 polymer ?
#
loop_
_entity_poly.entity_id
_entity_poly.type
_entity_poly.pdbx_seq_one_letter_code
_entity_poly.pdbx_strand_id
1 'polypeptide(L)'
;MQQGLFDIIKQLSTTDEKTLTQKTLKLGEEFGELAKKVLPYENGFATTHRFVTQENILEEVADVLLCAYSIAYDLGFDNDDIEEKMKEKTFKWNKLQQNSIKGKFPLPFEIHVTVRLPNSEWVQEFKDACAMIGVKPIVLDLGHSAQDVMTSSVIITDNKGAYDEMRRISQLLSHHEFNVVREKIETVPWHPAVPQSRFDEIVTDRYFESHINIVVSQEERNKLMDWVETSGANIQGHFSNNIFKKLNETDLVQMLTLRSSTISGIWIDNAEDFTNYVNRVIEVLNDVSFLRKNAVLKHVIEYAIYDTNVSHDTTWINGE
;
A
#
# COMPACT_ATOMS: atom_id res chain seq x y z
N MET A 1 -22.45 -17.95 1.63
CA MET A 1 -21.42 -16.92 1.89
C MET A 1 -22.08 -15.79 2.64
N GLN A 2 -21.55 -15.42 3.81
CA GLN A 2 -22.02 -14.27 4.57
C GLN A 2 -21.45 -13.02 3.86
N GLN A 3 -22.29 -12.08 3.43
CA GLN A 3 -21.78 -10.83 2.84
C GLN A 3 -20.96 -10.08 3.90
N GLY A 4 -19.80 -9.54 3.49
CA GLY A 4 -18.98 -8.73 4.36
C GLY A 4 -19.68 -7.42 4.71
N LEU A 5 -19.38 -6.84 5.88
CA LEU A 5 -19.96 -5.57 6.33
C LEU A 5 -19.81 -4.46 5.27
N PHE A 6 -18.64 -4.35 4.65
CA PHE A 6 -18.39 -3.35 3.60
C PHE A 6 -19.20 -3.58 2.32
N ASP A 7 -19.50 -4.83 1.97
CA ASP A 7 -20.36 -5.13 0.81
C ASP A 7 -21.79 -4.65 1.05
N ILE A 8 -22.28 -4.80 2.29
CA ILE A 8 -23.59 -4.31 2.71
C ILE A 8 -23.60 -2.77 2.66
N ILE A 9 -22.58 -2.10 3.21
CA ILE A 9 -22.48 -0.64 3.18
C ILE A 9 -22.43 -0.12 1.73
N LYS A 10 -21.63 -0.75 0.87
CA LYS A 10 -21.56 -0.42 -0.55
C LYS A 10 -22.92 -0.57 -1.23
N GLN A 11 -23.61 -1.69 -1.01
CA GLN A 11 -24.94 -1.93 -1.55
C GLN A 11 -25.94 -0.84 -1.10
N LEU A 12 -26.01 -0.53 0.19
CA LEU A 12 -26.87 0.52 0.72
C LEU A 12 -26.55 1.89 0.11
N SER A 13 -25.26 2.19 -0.05
CA SER A 13 -24.78 3.46 -0.62
C SER A 13 -25.17 3.63 -2.09
N THR A 14 -25.20 2.52 -2.86
CA THR A 14 -25.65 2.54 -4.27
C THR A 14 -27.15 2.72 -4.43
N THR A 15 -27.95 2.34 -3.43
CA THR A 15 -29.40 2.55 -3.41
C THR A 15 -29.83 3.87 -2.76
N ASP A 16 -28.89 4.64 -2.21
CA ASP A 16 -29.18 5.92 -1.59
C ASP A 16 -29.52 6.97 -2.66
N GLU A 17 -30.74 7.50 -2.61
CA GLU A 17 -31.26 8.51 -3.55
C GLU A 17 -30.64 9.92 -3.36
N LYS A 18 -29.87 10.14 -2.27
CA LYS A 18 -29.21 11.42 -2.04
C LYS A 18 -28.16 11.68 -3.12
N THR A 19 -28.16 12.92 -3.62
CA THR A 19 -27.07 13.45 -4.44
C THR A 19 -25.76 13.52 -3.63
N LEU A 20 -24.60 13.57 -4.32
CA LEU A 20 -23.30 13.77 -3.69
C LEU A 20 -23.27 14.98 -2.71
N THR A 21 -23.91 16.09 -3.09
CA THR A 21 -24.03 17.28 -2.24
C THR A 21 -24.84 17.00 -0.97
N GLN A 22 -25.97 16.30 -1.09
CA GLN A 22 -26.78 15.92 0.06
C GLN A 22 -26.06 14.92 0.96
N LYS A 23 -25.32 13.94 0.40
CA LYS A 23 -24.48 13.01 1.18
C LYS A 23 -23.39 13.77 1.96
N THR A 24 -22.75 14.76 1.33
CA THR A 24 -21.75 15.63 1.97
C THR A 24 -22.35 16.49 3.09
N LEU A 25 -23.54 17.05 2.88
CA LEU A 25 -24.24 17.81 3.93
C LEU A 25 -24.66 16.90 5.08
N LYS A 26 -25.11 15.68 4.79
CA LYS A 26 -25.45 14.67 5.81
C LYS A 26 -24.23 14.30 6.64
N LEU A 27 -23.04 14.13 6.04
CA LEU A 27 -21.79 13.98 6.78
C LEU A 27 -21.54 15.16 7.75
N GLY A 28 -21.85 16.39 7.33
CA GLY A 28 -21.77 17.57 8.20
C GLY A 28 -22.76 17.55 9.37
N GLU A 29 -23.96 17.01 9.15
CA GLU A 29 -24.98 16.79 10.18
C GLU A 29 -24.49 15.77 11.23
N GLU A 30 -24.04 14.59 10.79
CA GLU A 30 -23.52 13.54 11.69
C GLU A 30 -22.27 13.99 12.46
N PHE A 31 -21.40 14.77 11.81
CA PHE A 31 -20.27 15.37 12.51
C PHE A 31 -20.72 16.33 13.63
N GLY A 32 -21.80 17.08 13.41
CA GLY A 32 -22.41 17.94 14.42
C GLY A 32 -23.02 17.16 15.58
N GLU A 33 -23.67 16.03 15.27
CA GLU A 33 -24.21 15.07 16.25
C GLU A 33 -23.07 14.51 17.13
N LEU A 34 -21.99 14.03 16.51
CA LEU A 34 -20.78 13.57 17.19
C LEU A 34 -20.21 14.65 18.11
N ALA A 35 -20.05 15.89 17.63
CA ALA A 35 -19.56 17.00 18.44
C ALA A 35 -20.48 17.30 19.64
N LYS A 36 -21.80 17.22 19.46
CA LYS A 36 -22.81 17.38 20.52
C LYS A 36 -22.69 16.30 21.62
N LYS A 37 -22.20 15.10 21.30
CA LYS A 37 -21.91 14.02 22.26
C LYS A 37 -20.54 14.17 22.92
N VAL A 38 -19.48 14.48 22.17
CA VAL A 38 -18.11 14.58 22.71
C VAL A 38 -17.94 15.74 23.70
N LEU A 39 -18.50 16.92 23.38
CA LEU A 39 -18.36 18.11 24.23
C LEU A 39 -18.80 17.88 25.69
N PRO A 40 -20.01 17.38 25.99
CA PRO A 40 -20.41 17.08 27.37
C PRO A 40 -19.63 15.93 28.00
N TYR A 41 -19.21 14.92 27.23
CA TYR A 41 -18.42 13.79 27.72
C TYR A 41 -17.06 14.25 28.29
N GLU A 42 -16.41 15.21 27.62
CA GLU A 42 -15.14 15.83 28.06
C GLU A 42 -15.34 17.00 29.04
N ASN A 43 -16.55 17.19 29.59
CA ASN A 43 -16.90 18.32 30.46
C ASN A 43 -16.63 19.70 29.83
N GLY A 44 -16.85 19.84 28.53
CA GLY A 44 -16.74 21.11 27.82
C GLY A 44 -17.58 22.20 28.48
N PHE A 45 -17.03 23.41 28.56
CA PHE A 45 -17.69 24.55 29.21
C PHE A 45 -19.12 24.75 28.68
N ALA A 46 -20.09 24.92 29.59
CA ALA A 46 -21.53 25.06 29.30
C ALA A 46 -22.23 23.86 28.62
N THR A 47 -21.62 22.66 28.61
CA THR A 47 -22.24 21.46 28.00
C THR A 47 -22.62 20.35 28.99
N THR A 48 -22.17 20.44 30.24
CA THR A 48 -22.31 19.41 31.31
C THR A 48 -23.74 19.10 31.77
N HIS A 49 -24.75 19.84 31.28
CA HIS A 49 -26.16 19.54 31.53
C HIS A 49 -26.67 18.31 30.76
N ARG A 50 -25.88 17.79 29.80
CA ARG A 50 -26.16 16.55 29.07
C ARG A 50 -25.25 15.45 29.61
N PHE A 51 -25.83 14.29 29.93
CA PHE A 51 -25.07 13.09 30.27
C PHE A 51 -24.90 12.22 29.01
N VAL A 52 -23.66 11.85 28.69
CA VAL A 52 -23.31 11.12 27.47
C VAL A 52 -22.35 9.99 27.83
N THR A 53 -22.55 8.81 27.25
CA THR A 53 -21.67 7.65 27.43
C THR A 53 -20.75 7.45 26.23
N GLN A 54 -19.74 6.57 26.38
CA GLN A 54 -18.88 6.14 25.27
C GLN A 54 -19.67 5.48 24.14
N GLU A 55 -20.74 4.73 24.46
CA GLU A 55 -21.61 4.08 23.48
C GLU A 55 -22.34 5.10 22.61
N ASN A 56 -22.82 6.20 23.22
CA ASN A 56 -23.43 7.29 22.45
C ASN A 56 -22.44 7.99 21.52
N ILE A 57 -21.15 8.04 21.87
CA ILE A 57 -20.12 8.59 20.99
C ILE A 57 -19.82 7.59 19.86
N LEU A 58 -19.72 6.30 20.17
CA LEU A 58 -19.44 5.25 19.19
C LEU A 58 -20.53 5.19 18.11
N GLU A 59 -21.80 5.36 18.48
CA GLU A 59 -22.93 5.47 17.55
C GLU A 59 -22.70 6.59 16.51
N GLU A 60 -22.45 7.82 16.96
CA GLU A 60 -22.22 8.94 16.04
C GLU A 60 -20.92 8.82 15.24
N VAL A 61 -19.89 8.17 15.80
CA VAL A 61 -18.68 7.82 15.04
C VAL A 61 -19.03 6.88 13.90
N ALA A 62 -19.89 5.89 14.14
CA ALA A 62 -20.34 4.97 13.09
C ALA A 62 -21.13 5.72 12.01
N ASP A 63 -22.02 6.64 12.37
CA ASP A 63 -22.81 7.43 11.41
C ASP A 63 -21.93 8.33 10.53
N VAL A 64 -20.92 8.99 11.12
CA VAL A 64 -19.90 9.75 10.39
C VAL A 64 -19.16 8.86 9.39
N LEU A 65 -18.73 7.67 9.81
CA LEU A 65 -18.03 6.72 8.94
C LEU A 65 -18.93 6.22 7.81
N LEU A 66 -20.18 5.83 8.09
CA LEU A 66 -21.14 5.38 7.09
C LEU A 66 -21.40 6.47 6.03
N CYS A 67 -21.55 7.73 6.44
CA CYS A 67 -21.70 8.84 5.52
C CYS A 67 -20.44 9.05 4.65
N ALA A 68 -19.25 8.95 5.24
CA ALA A 68 -17.99 9.06 4.50
C ALA A 68 -17.80 7.92 3.48
N TYR A 69 -18.12 6.68 3.85
CA TYR A 69 -18.12 5.54 2.94
C TYR A 69 -19.13 5.73 1.81
N SER A 70 -20.35 6.20 2.11
CA SER A 70 -21.38 6.46 1.11
C SER A 70 -20.93 7.46 0.05
N ILE A 71 -20.20 8.51 0.45
CA ILE A 71 -19.59 9.48 -0.49
C ILE A 71 -18.54 8.80 -1.38
N ALA A 72 -17.66 7.97 -0.81
CA ALA A 72 -16.62 7.29 -1.59
C ALA A 72 -17.23 6.34 -2.63
N TYR A 73 -18.23 5.54 -2.24
CA TYR A 73 -18.91 4.63 -3.16
C TYR A 73 -19.73 5.37 -4.24
N ASP A 74 -20.33 6.53 -3.92
CA ASP A 74 -21.04 7.38 -4.90
C ASP A 74 -20.10 7.88 -6.01
N LEU A 75 -18.83 8.09 -5.67
CA LEU A 75 -17.78 8.49 -6.60
C LEU A 75 -17.16 7.33 -7.39
N GLY A 76 -17.63 6.10 -7.15
CA GLY A 76 -17.16 4.90 -7.85
C GLY A 76 -15.91 4.23 -7.28
N PHE A 77 -15.42 4.67 -6.12
CA PHE A 77 -14.31 4.00 -5.43
C PHE A 77 -14.79 2.69 -4.81
N ASP A 78 -13.92 1.67 -4.78
CA ASP A 78 -14.22 0.41 -4.12
C ASP A 78 -13.54 0.28 -2.73
N ASN A 79 -13.69 -0.89 -2.10
CA ASN A 79 -13.10 -1.14 -0.78
C ASN A 79 -11.57 -1.07 -0.81
N ASP A 80 -10.97 -1.55 -1.90
CA ASP A 80 -9.52 -1.59 -2.08
C ASP A 80 -8.96 -0.18 -2.24
N ASP A 81 -9.62 0.68 -3.03
CA ASP A 81 -9.28 2.09 -3.19
C ASP A 81 -9.30 2.84 -1.85
N ILE A 82 -10.36 2.62 -1.06
CA ILE A 82 -10.54 3.28 0.23
C ILE A 82 -9.49 2.78 1.22
N GLU A 83 -9.25 1.47 1.29
CA GLU A 83 -8.23 0.88 2.17
C GLU A 83 -6.83 1.39 1.81
N GLU A 84 -6.48 1.44 0.53
CA GLU A 84 -5.20 1.98 0.06
C GLU A 84 -5.03 3.46 0.45
N LYS A 85 -6.08 4.27 0.32
CA LYS A 85 -6.06 5.67 0.73
C LYS A 85 -5.94 5.83 2.24
N MET A 86 -6.65 5.01 3.01
CA MET A 86 -6.56 5.01 4.48
C MET A 86 -5.16 4.63 4.96
N LYS A 87 -4.52 3.62 4.36
CA LYS A 87 -3.12 3.25 4.64
C LYS A 87 -2.18 4.43 4.43
N GLU A 88 -2.27 5.09 3.28
CA GLU A 88 -1.47 6.28 2.96
C GLU A 88 -1.63 7.40 4.00
N LYS A 89 -2.89 7.72 4.36
CA LYS A 89 -3.21 8.78 5.31
C LYS A 89 -2.74 8.43 6.71
N THR A 90 -2.79 7.15 7.08
CA THR A 90 -2.29 6.65 8.36
C THR A 90 -0.78 6.80 8.45
N PHE A 91 -0.03 6.42 7.43
CA PHE A 91 1.42 6.64 7.38
C PHE A 91 1.79 8.12 7.46
N LYS A 92 1.06 8.98 6.74
CA LYS A 92 1.24 10.44 6.83
C LYS A 92 0.95 10.96 8.24
N TRP A 93 -0.13 10.50 8.87
CA TRP A 93 -0.49 10.93 10.21
C TRP A 93 0.56 10.48 11.25
N ASN A 94 1.02 9.23 11.15
CA ASN A 94 2.10 8.75 12.00
C ASN A 94 3.37 9.58 11.80
N LYS A 95 3.77 9.87 10.55
CA LYS A 95 4.92 10.76 10.27
C LYS A 95 4.80 12.10 11.01
N LEU A 96 3.63 12.74 10.97
CA LEU A 96 3.40 14.02 11.66
C LEU A 96 3.52 13.89 13.19
N GLN A 97 2.96 12.83 13.77
CA GLN A 97 3.11 12.55 15.20
C GLN A 97 4.57 12.27 15.57
N GLN A 98 5.29 11.48 14.76
CA GLN A 98 6.69 11.14 15.01
C GLN A 98 7.64 12.31 14.86
N ASN A 99 7.40 13.20 13.89
CA ASN A 99 8.12 14.47 13.80
C ASN A 99 7.91 15.33 15.04
N SER A 100 6.77 15.17 15.72
CA SER A 100 6.46 15.87 16.97
C SER A 100 7.05 15.18 18.21
N ILE A 101 7.30 13.86 18.15
CA ILE A 101 7.66 13.02 19.31
C ILE A 101 9.11 12.45 19.23
N LYS A 102 9.85 12.71 18.15
CA LYS A 102 11.18 12.14 17.83
C LYS A 102 11.19 10.61 17.84
N GLY A 103 10.54 10.00 16.85
CA GLY A 103 10.81 8.60 16.44
C GLY A 103 10.53 7.53 17.50
N LYS A 104 9.45 7.66 18.25
CA LYS A 104 9.00 6.61 19.19
C LYS A 104 8.08 5.62 18.49
N PHE A 105 8.24 4.34 18.77
CA PHE A 105 7.26 3.33 18.37
C PHE A 105 5.84 3.67 18.89
N PRO A 106 4.78 3.20 18.22
CA PRO A 106 4.81 2.29 17.07
C PRO A 106 5.12 2.98 15.73
N LEU A 107 5.71 2.22 14.81
CA LEU A 107 6.03 2.64 13.45
C LEU A 107 5.34 1.72 12.44
N PRO A 108 5.04 2.23 11.25
CA PRO A 108 4.48 1.43 10.18
C PRO A 108 5.51 0.51 9.55
N PHE A 109 5.10 -0.73 9.36
CA PHE A 109 5.80 -1.76 8.62
C PHE A 109 4.89 -2.34 7.55
N GLU A 110 5.49 -2.72 6.42
CA GLU A 110 4.86 -3.59 5.43
C GLU A 110 5.59 -4.93 5.41
N ILE A 111 4.83 -6.01 5.42
CA ILE A 111 5.33 -7.38 5.52
C ILE A 111 4.92 -8.14 4.27
N HIS A 112 5.92 -8.69 3.60
CA HIS A 112 5.75 -9.53 2.41
C HIS A 112 6.31 -10.93 2.69
N VAL A 113 5.47 -11.94 2.49
CA VAL A 113 5.87 -13.34 2.52
C VAL A 113 5.60 -13.94 1.16
N THR A 114 6.67 -14.30 0.44
CA THR A 114 6.59 -14.90 -0.89
C THR A 114 6.59 -16.42 -0.78
N VAL A 115 5.71 -17.05 -1.54
CA VAL A 115 5.58 -18.51 -1.63
C VAL A 115 5.86 -18.98 -3.05
N ARG A 116 6.37 -20.21 -3.17
CA ARG A 116 6.47 -20.89 -4.45
C ARG A 116 5.21 -21.71 -4.69
N LEU A 117 4.47 -21.37 -5.74
CA LEU A 117 3.35 -22.19 -6.17
C LEU A 117 3.85 -23.44 -6.92
N PRO A 118 3.24 -24.61 -6.69
CA PRO A 118 3.51 -25.81 -7.50
C PRO A 118 3.12 -25.63 -8.97
N ASN A 119 2.00 -24.94 -9.23
CA ASN A 119 1.49 -24.59 -10.55
C ASN A 119 0.48 -23.43 -10.44
N SER A 120 -0.02 -22.94 -11.57
CA SER A 120 -0.95 -21.80 -11.63
C SER A 120 -2.34 -22.07 -11.05
N GLU A 121 -2.74 -23.32 -10.86
CA GLU A 121 -4.06 -23.66 -10.30
C GLU A 121 -4.13 -23.27 -8.82
N TRP A 122 -3.00 -23.33 -8.11
CA TRP A 122 -2.85 -23.00 -6.68
C TRP A 122 -3.05 -21.52 -6.33
N VAL A 123 -3.25 -20.65 -7.33
CA VAL A 123 -3.49 -19.23 -7.11
C VAL A 123 -4.78 -19.02 -6.32
N GLN A 124 -5.84 -19.82 -6.56
CA GLN A 124 -7.10 -19.66 -5.85
C GLN A 124 -6.98 -20.10 -4.39
N GLU A 125 -6.32 -21.22 -4.14
CA GLU A 125 -6.02 -21.74 -2.80
C GLU A 125 -5.18 -20.74 -2.00
N PHE A 126 -4.22 -20.07 -2.66
CA PHE A 126 -3.42 -19.03 -2.02
C PHE A 126 -4.28 -17.84 -1.58
N LYS A 127 -5.24 -17.41 -2.42
CA LYS A 127 -6.16 -16.32 -2.08
C LYS A 127 -7.04 -16.69 -0.90
N ASP A 128 -7.56 -17.92 -0.88
CA ASP A 128 -8.41 -18.41 0.20
C ASP A 128 -7.62 -18.50 1.52
N ALA A 129 -6.38 -18.99 1.48
CA ALA A 129 -5.49 -18.99 2.64
C ALA A 129 -5.19 -17.57 3.13
N CYS A 130 -4.89 -16.62 2.23
CA CYS A 130 -4.67 -15.22 2.59
C CYS A 130 -5.90 -14.59 3.28
N ALA A 131 -7.09 -14.86 2.75
CA ALA A 131 -8.35 -14.40 3.35
C ALA A 131 -8.56 -14.97 4.76
N MET A 132 -8.25 -16.25 4.98
CA MET A 132 -8.32 -16.89 6.30
C MET A 132 -7.29 -16.32 7.29
N ILE A 133 -6.09 -15.99 6.81
CA ILE A 133 -4.99 -15.44 7.62
C ILE A 133 -5.19 -13.94 7.93
N GLY A 134 -6.04 -13.27 7.15
CA GLY A 134 -6.33 -11.84 7.25
C GLY A 134 -5.27 -10.96 6.59
N VAL A 135 -4.70 -11.39 5.46
CA VAL A 135 -3.67 -10.65 4.71
C VAL A 135 -4.05 -10.50 3.24
N LYS A 136 -3.50 -9.49 2.56
CA LYS A 136 -3.80 -9.24 1.15
C LYS A 136 -2.93 -10.14 0.26
N PRO A 137 -3.51 -10.94 -0.66
CA PRO A 137 -2.72 -11.66 -1.66
C PRO A 137 -2.27 -10.71 -2.79
N ILE A 138 -1.03 -10.91 -3.25
CA ILE A 138 -0.44 -10.24 -4.42
C ILE A 138 0.10 -11.32 -5.35
N VAL A 139 -0.25 -11.21 -6.63
CA VAL A 139 0.36 -12.02 -7.70
C VAL A 139 0.95 -11.07 -8.73
N LEU A 140 2.27 -11.08 -8.83
CA LEU A 140 3.01 -10.32 -9.82
C LEU A 140 3.27 -11.21 -11.03
N ASP A 141 2.83 -10.76 -12.20
CA ASP A 141 3.28 -11.29 -13.48
C ASP A 141 4.55 -10.55 -13.88
N LEU A 142 5.64 -11.30 -13.95
CA LEU A 142 6.97 -10.82 -14.30
C LEU A 142 7.29 -11.03 -15.79
N GLY A 143 6.38 -11.64 -16.56
CA GLY A 143 6.64 -12.08 -17.93
C GLY A 143 7.33 -13.46 -18.01
N HIS A 144 7.44 -13.99 -19.23
CA HIS A 144 8.13 -15.26 -19.54
C HIS A 144 7.73 -16.49 -18.69
N SER A 145 6.50 -16.53 -18.18
CA SER A 145 5.94 -17.61 -17.31
C SER A 145 6.42 -17.60 -15.86
N ALA A 146 7.11 -16.54 -15.40
CA ALA A 146 7.46 -16.35 -14.00
C ALA A 146 6.36 -15.55 -13.29
N GLN A 147 5.82 -16.13 -12.21
CA GLN A 147 4.86 -15.48 -11.33
C GLN A 147 5.39 -15.48 -9.90
N ASP A 148 5.39 -14.32 -9.28
CA ASP A 148 5.67 -14.19 -7.86
C ASP A 148 4.37 -14.02 -7.08
N VAL A 149 4.20 -14.89 -6.09
CA VAL A 149 2.99 -14.96 -5.28
C VAL A 149 3.37 -14.65 -3.85
N MET A 150 2.87 -13.52 -3.34
CA MET A 150 3.26 -13.01 -2.04
C MET A 150 2.08 -12.40 -1.30
N THR A 151 2.24 -12.23 0.00
CA THR A 151 1.30 -11.45 0.82
C THR A 151 1.71 -9.98 0.87
N SER A 152 0.78 -9.11 1.23
CA SER A 152 1.04 -7.78 1.79
C SER A 152 0.23 -7.63 3.08
N SER A 153 0.92 -7.28 4.16
CA SER A 153 0.33 -6.95 5.46
C SER A 153 0.96 -5.66 5.98
N VAL A 154 0.11 -4.66 6.26
CA VAL A 154 0.55 -3.39 6.81
C VAL A 154 0.18 -3.35 8.29
N ILE A 155 1.17 -3.13 9.15
CA ILE A 155 0.99 -3.10 10.61
C ILE A 155 1.71 -1.90 11.23
N ILE A 156 1.16 -1.35 12.31
CA ILE A 156 1.78 -0.27 13.09
C ILE A 156 2.15 -0.84 14.46
N THR A 157 3.45 -1.07 14.67
CA THR A 157 3.94 -1.80 15.84
C THR A 157 5.41 -1.46 16.13
N ASP A 158 6.08 -2.19 17.01
CA ASP A 158 7.53 -2.13 17.19
C ASP A 158 8.27 -3.20 16.37
N ASN A 159 9.61 -3.17 16.38
CA ASN A 159 10.40 -4.14 15.62
C ASN A 159 10.07 -5.60 15.96
N LYS A 160 9.77 -5.88 17.24
CA LYS A 160 9.43 -7.24 17.66
C LYS A 160 8.06 -7.64 17.09
N GLY A 161 7.07 -6.76 17.20
CA GLY A 161 5.74 -7.01 16.65
C GLY A 161 5.75 -7.19 15.13
N ALA A 162 6.59 -6.45 14.40
CA ALA A 162 6.75 -6.64 12.95
C ALA A 162 7.33 -8.03 12.64
N TYR A 163 8.35 -8.46 13.38
CA TYR A 163 8.92 -9.80 13.23
C TYR A 163 7.93 -10.90 13.63
N ASP A 164 7.22 -10.75 14.76
CA ASP A 164 6.22 -11.70 15.24
C ASP A 164 5.08 -11.86 14.22
N GLU A 165 4.62 -10.76 13.60
CA GLU A 165 3.60 -10.79 12.56
C GLU A 165 4.09 -11.48 11.29
N MET A 166 5.31 -11.19 10.83
CA MET A 166 5.94 -11.90 9.72
C MET A 166 6.00 -13.40 9.98
N ARG A 167 6.45 -13.81 11.18
CA ARG A 167 6.50 -15.22 11.58
C ARG A 167 5.12 -15.86 11.62
N ARG A 168 4.10 -15.15 12.13
CA ARG A 168 2.71 -15.62 12.12
C ARG A 168 2.24 -15.91 10.69
N ILE A 169 2.44 -14.98 9.77
CA ILE A 169 2.03 -15.13 8.36
C ILE A 169 2.76 -16.32 7.73
N SER A 170 4.10 -16.38 7.83
CA SER A 170 4.89 -17.47 7.26
C SER A 170 4.52 -18.85 7.81
N GLN A 171 4.29 -18.94 9.12
CA GLN A 171 3.88 -20.20 9.76
C GLN A 171 2.51 -20.64 9.29
N LEU A 172 1.53 -19.72 9.20
CA LEU A 172 0.19 -20.07 8.74
C LEU A 172 0.21 -20.49 7.27
N LEU A 173 0.93 -19.78 6.39
CA LEU A 173 1.11 -20.20 5.00
C LEU A 173 1.75 -21.58 4.89
N SER A 174 2.77 -21.87 5.71
CA SER A 174 3.40 -23.20 5.75
C SER A 174 2.45 -24.30 6.24
N HIS A 175 1.56 -23.99 7.20
CA HIS A 175 0.50 -24.93 7.64
C HIS A 175 -0.55 -25.19 6.54
N HIS A 176 -0.72 -24.25 5.62
CA HIS A 176 -1.53 -24.40 4.41
C HIS A 176 -0.72 -24.99 3.23
N GLU A 177 0.39 -25.68 3.52
CA GLU A 177 1.23 -26.40 2.54
C GLU A 177 1.94 -25.52 1.51
N PHE A 178 1.95 -24.19 1.69
CA PHE A 178 2.73 -23.31 0.84
C PHE A 178 4.21 -23.33 1.23
N ASN A 179 5.08 -23.45 0.21
CA ASN A 179 6.51 -23.34 0.40
C ASN A 179 6.94 -21.86 0.46
N VAL A 180 7.20 -21.35 1.66
CA VAL A 180 7.72 -19.99 1.87
C VAL A 180 9.16 -19.89 1.37
N VAL A 181 9.41 -18.98 0.43
CA VAL A 181 10.72 -18.80 -0.22
C VAL A 181 11.38 -17.45 0.07
N ARG A 182 10.63 -16.51 0.66
CA ARG A 182 11.14 -15.21 1.11
C ARG A 182 10.25 -14.62 2.19
N GLU A 183 10.87 -14.01 3.19
CA GLU A 183 10.21 -13.18 4.19
C GLU A 183 10.89 -11.80 4.16
N LYS A 184 10.12 -10.74 3.98
CA LYS A 184 10.60 -9.36 3.85
C LYS A 184 9.80 -8.44 4.77
N ILE A 185 10.50 -7.57 5.49
CA ILE A 185 9.92 -6.49 6.31
C ILE A 185 10.46 -5.16 5.81
N GLU A 186 9.54 -4.29 5.44
CA GLU A 186 9.80 -2.94 4.99
C GLU A 186 9.25 -1.94 5.99
N THR A 187 9.84 -0.76 5.99
CA THR A 187 9.41 0.35 6.85
C THR A 187 9.53 1.66 6.09
N VAL A 188 8.89 2.67 6.64
CA VAL A 188 9.00 4.06 6.16
C VAL A 188 10.42 4.61 6.20
N PRO A 189 10.80 5.51 5.28
CA PRO A 189 12.16 6.01 5.12
C PRO A 189 12.66 6.92 6.24
N TRP A 190 11.79 7.29 7.20
CA TRP A 190 12.16 8.05 8.40
C TRP A 190 12.23 7.17 9.66
N HIS A 191 12.23 5.85 9.51
CA HIS A 191 12.42 4.93 10.63
C HIS A 191 13.85 5.07 11.20
N PRO A 192 14.09 4.97 12.52
CA PRO A 192 15.41 5.22 13.13
C PRO A 192 16.55 4.33 12.63
N ALA A 193 16.24 3.13 12.15
CA ALA A 193 17.21 2.20 11.55
C ALA A 193 17.49 2.44 10.05
N VAL A 194 16.82 3.43 9.44
CA VAL A 194 17.02 3.81 8.04
C VAL A 194 18.15 4.83 7.98
N PRO A 195 19.17 4.64 7.13
CA PRO A 195 20.20 5.65 6.88
C PRO A 195 19.58 7.01 6.49
N GLN A 196 19.82 8.01 7.34
CA GLN A 196 19.43 9.40 7.13
C GLN A 196 20.59 10.25 6.62
N SER A 197 21.82 9.77 6.76
CA SER A 197 23.02 10.46 6.31
C SER A 197 24.00 9.50 5.62
N ARG A 198 24.81 10.04 4.71
CA ARG A 198 25.93 9.34 4.05
C ARG A 198 27.02 8.80 4.99
N PHE A 199 26.94 9.13 6.28
CA PHE A 199 27.88 8.66 7.31
C PHE A 199 27.30 7.50 8.13
N ASP A 200 26.03 7.16 7.90
CA ASP A 200 25.38 6.05 8.57
C ASP A 200 25.90 4.72 8.01
N GLU A 201 25.93 3.69 8.85
CA GLU A 201 26.40 2.38 8.45
C GLU A 201 25.45 1.75 7.42
N ILE A 202 25.98 1.44 6.24
CA ILE A 202 25.27 0.67 5.22
C ILE A 202 25.36 -0.80 5.61
N VAL A 203 24.22 -1.38 5.98
CA VAL A 203 24.11 -2.81 6.27
C VAL A 203 23.84 -3.56 4.97
N THR A 204 24.67 -4.56 4.68
CA THR A 204 24.46 -5.50 3.56
C THR A 204 23.06 -6.13 3.68
N ASP A 205 22.36 -6.32 2.57
CA ASP A 205 20.99 -6.87 2.50
C ASP A 205 19.85 -5.95 2.96
N ARG A 206 20.13 -4.65 3.15
CA ARG A 206 19.11 -3.60 3.30
C ARG A 206 19.17 -2.60 2.17
N TYR A 207 18.03 -2.14 1.72
CA TYR A 207 17.94 -1.27 0.56
C TYR A 207 16.65 -0.46 0.56
N PHE A 208 16.68 0.67 -0.14
CA PHE A 208 15.47 1.41 -0.43
C PHE A 208 14.75 0.79 -1.63
N GLU A 209 13.43 0.72 -1.56
CA GLU A 209 12.56 0.25 -2.63
C GLU A 209 11.48 1.30 -2.92
N SER A 210 11.08 1.43 -4.18
CA SER A 210 9.95 2.26 -4.57
C SER A 210 9.13 1.60 -5.66
N HIS A 211 7.81 1.59 -5.49
CA HIS A 211 6.86 1.12 -6.48
C HIS A 211 6.13 2.31 -7.11
N ILE A 212 6.32 2.51 -8.41
CA ILE A 212 5.66 3.57 -9.20
C ILE A 212 4.56 2.91 -10.03
N ASN A 213 3.31 3.29 -9.80
CA ASN A 213 2.18 2.81 -10.59
C ASN A 213 1.99 3.67 -11.84
N ILE A 214 1.81 3.04 -13.00
CA ILE A 214 1.62 3.71 -14.30
C ILE A 214 0.36 3.15 -14.94
N VAL A 215 -0.62 4.01 -15.22
CA VAL A 215 -1.85 3.60 -15.90
C VAL A 215 -1.65 3.61 -17.41
N VAL A 216 -1.73 2.44 -18.02
CA VAL A 216 -1.51 2.26 -19.45
C VAL A 216 -2.62 1.43 -20.08
N SER A 217 -2.92 1.71 -21.33
CA SER A 217 -3.58 0.77 -22.23
C SER A 217 -2.61 -0.34 -22.66
N GLN A 218 -3.12 -1.40 -23.28
CA GLN A 218 -2.27 -2.47 -23.82
C GLN A 218 -1.26 -1.95 -24.87
N GLU A 219 -1.65 -0.97 -25.68
CA GLU A 219 -0.78 -0.37 -26.69
C GLU A 219 0.31 0.50 -26.04
N GLU A 220 -0.05 1.34 -25.08
CA GLU A 220 0.91 2.15 -24.31
C GLU A 220 1.90 1.27 -23.54
N ARG A 221 1.44 0.14 -22.98
CA ARG A 221 2.30 -0.83 -22.30
C ARG A 221 3.38 -1.36 -23.25
N ASN A 222 3.00 -1.79 -24.45
CA ASN A 222 3.96 -2.35 -25.40
C ASN A 222 5.00 -1.28 -25.79
N LYS A 223 4.54 -0.05 -26.09
CA LYS A 223 5.43 1.08 -26.35
C LYS A 223 6.35 1.42 -25.17
N LEU A 224 5.85 1.28 -23.94
CA LEU A 224 6.62 1.50 -22.72
C LEU A 224 7.75 0.47 -22.58
N MET A 225 7.44 -0.82 -22.77
CA MET A 225 8.45 -1.88 -22.72
C MET A 225 9.51 -1.68 -23.82
N ASP A 226 9.08 -1.41 -25.05
CA ASP A 226 9.99 -1.13 -26.18
C ASP A 226 10.88 0.10 -25.89
N TRP A 227 10.30 1.15 -25.32
CA TRP A 227 11.03 2.36 -24.97
C TRP A 227 12.06 2.11 -23.87
N VAL A 228 11.73 1.31 -22.84
CA VAL A 228 12.66 0.92 -21.78
C VAL A 228 13.84 0.14 -22.35
N GLU A 229 13.59 -0.81 -23.24
CA GLU A 229 14.64 -1.64 -23.87
C GLU A 229 15.55 -0.84 -24.81
N THR A 230 15.00 0.11 -25.57
CA THR A 230 15.72 0.79 -26.66
C THR A 230 16.32 2.15 -26.28
N SER A 231 15.68 2.87 -25.37
CA SER A 231 15.96 4.29 -25.08
C SER A 231 15.98 4.60 -23.59
N GLY A 232 15.37 3.76 -22.76
CA GLY A 232 15.23 3.94 -21.31
C GLY A 232 16.46 3.57 -20.51
N ALA A 233 17.64 3.48 -21.12
CA ALA A 233 18.91 3.00 -20.56
C ALA A 233 19.36 3.63 -19.23
N ASN A 234 18.68 4.67 -18.74
CA ASN A 234 18.96 5.32 -17.46
C ASN A 234 17.96 4.96 -16.33
N ILE A 235 16.80 4.35 -16.64
CA ILE A 235 15.85 3.89 -15.63
C ILE A 235 16.21 2.45 -15.28
N GLN A 236 16.86 2.28 -14.13
CA GLN A 236 17.32 0.99 -13.64
C GLN A 236 16.27 0.41 -12.68
N GLY A 237 15.19 -0.10 -13.27
CA GLY A 237 14.03 -0.61 -12.54
C GLY A 237 13.35 -1.77 -13.25
N HIS A 238 12.53 -2.50 -12.50
CA HIS A 238 11.85 -3.69 -12.96
C HIS A 238 10.35 -3.43 -13.20
N PHE A 239 9.86 -3.81 -14.37
CA PHE A 239 8.45 -3.67 -14.72
C PHE A 239 7.68 -4.95 -14.40
N SER A 240 6.60 -4.84 -13.64
CA SER A 240 5.70 -5.95 -13.31
C SER A 240 4.25 -5.51 -13.35
N ASN A 241 3.32 -6.45 -13.54
CA ASN A 241 1.90 -6.15 -13.39
C ASN A 241 1.32 -6.96 -12.22
N ASN A 242 0.40 -6.37 -11.46
CA ASN A 242 -0.39 -7.13 -10.50
C ASN A 242 -1.60 -7.69 -11.23
N ILE A 243 -1.66 -9.02 -11.37
CA ILE A 243 -2.71 -9.71 -12.13
C ILE A 243 -4.11 -9.39 -11.59
N PHE A 244 -4.22 -9.05 -10.30
CA PHE A 244 -5.49 -8.74 -9.65
C PHE A 244 -5.93 -7.28 -9.80
N LYS A 245 -5.06 -6.35 -10.21
CA LYS A 245 -5.37 -4.92 -10.28
C LYS A 245 -5.67 -4.50 -11.73
N LYS A 246 -6.94 -4.64 -12.14
CA LYS A 246 -7.47 -4.03 -13.37
C LYS A 246 -8.29 -2.79 -13.02
N LEU A 247 -8.06 -1.69 -13.72
CA LEU A 247 -8.79 -0.44 -13.50
C LEU A 247 -10.10 -0.42 -14.28
N ASN A 248 -10.08 -0.88 -15.53
CA ASN A 248 -11.26 -1.06 -16.36
C ASN A 248 -10.95 -2.06 -17.50
N GLU A 249 -11.87 -2.25 -18.45
CA GLU A 249 -11.69 -3.18 -19.58
C GLU A 249 -10.51 -2.82 -20.50
N THR A 250 -10.08 -1.56 -20.49
CA THR A 250 -9.07 -1.01 -21.41
C THR A 250 -7.74 -0.64 -20.74
N ASP A 251 -7.77 -0.33 -19.45
CA ASP A 251 -6.65 0.19 -18.68
C ASP A 251 -6.16 -0.80 -17.62
N LEU A 252 -4.84 -0.94 -17.56
CA LEU A 252 -4.14 -1.74 -16.56
C LEU A 252 -3.13 -0.88 -15.79
N VAL A 253 -2.76 -1.35 -14.59
CA VAL A 253 -1.70 -0.75 -13.80
C VAL A 253 -0.39 -1.51 -14.06
N GLN A 254 0.54 -0.84 -14.73
CA GLN A 254 1.92 -1.31 -14.88
C GLN A 254 2.73 -0.73 -13.72
N MET A 255 3.35 -1.59 -12.92
CA MET A 255 4.21 -1.20 -11.80
C MET A 255 5.67 -1.17 -12.25
N LEU A 256 6.38 -0.10 -11.90
CA LEU A 256 7.83 0.02 -11.99
C LEU A 256 8.42 -0.01 -10.59
N THR A 257 9.26 -1.01 -10.31
CA THR A 257 9.95 -1.18 -9.03
C THR A 257 11.40 -0.71 -9.16
N LEU A 258 11.80 0.25 -8.32
CA LEU A 258 13.16 0.79 -8.23
C LEU A 258 13.81 0.32 -6.93
N ARG A 259 15.11 0.01 -6.96
CA ARG A 259 15.86 -0.37 -5.75
C ARG A 259 17.21 0.30 -5.68
N SER A 260 17.60 0.78 -4.50
CA SER A 260 18.94 1.36 -4.32
C SER A 260 20.06 0.36 -4.58
N SER A 261 19.83 -0.93 -4.38
CA SER A 261 20.82 -2.00 -4.61
C SER A 261 21.04 -2.36 -6.09
N THR A 262 20.09 -2.05 -6.98
CA THR A 262 20.19 -2.37 -8.42
C THR A 262 20.59 -1.18 -9.27
N ILE A 263 20.61 0.03 -8.70
CA ILE A 263 21.00 1.25 -9.41
C ILE A 263 22.54 1.32 -9.48
N SER A 264 23.06 1.02 -10.66
CA SER A 264 24.48 1.13 -10.99
C SER A 264 24.88 2.57 -11.33
N GLY A 265 26.12 2.93 -11.01
CA GLY A 265 26.72 4.23 -11.37
C GLY A 265 26.34 5.41 -10.48
N ILE A 266 25.45 5.22 -9.50
CA ILE A 266 25.07 6.24 -8.51
C ILE A 266 25.14 5.60 -7.12
N TRP A 267 25.81 6.27 -6.19
CA TRP A 267 25.77 5.88 -4.78
C TRP A 267 24.48 6.40 -4.15
N ILE A 268 23.64 5.49 -3.69
CA ILE A 268 22.41 5.81 -2.97
C ILE A 268 22.45 5.08 -1.62
N ASP A 269 22.81 5.82 -0.59
CA ASP A 269 23.01 5.27 0.76
C ASP A 269 22.05 5.86 1.79
N ASN A 270 21.21 6.82 1.43
CA ASN A 270 20.27 7.48 2.32
C ASN A 270 18.92 7.77 1.66
N ALA A 271 17.93 8.09 2.51
CA ALA A 271 16.56 8.32 2.09
C ALA A 271 16.38 9.51 1.13
N GLU A 272 17.18 10.57 1.29
CA GLU A 272 17.10 11.77 0.46
C GLU A 272 17.58 11.47 -0.97
N ASP A 273 18.73 10.81 -1.11
CA ASP A 273 19.29 10.47 -2.42
C ASP A 273 18.39 9.51 -3.20
N PHE A 274 17.79 8.52 -2.52
CA PHE A 274 16.84 7.63 -3.18
C PHE A 274 15.56 8.37 -3.59
N THR A 275 15.05 9.26 -2.75
CA THR A 275 13.90 10.11 -3.09
C THR A 275 14.19 10.97 -4.32
N ASN A 276 15.37 11.57 -4.39
CA ASN A 276 15.80 12.37 -5.53
C ASN A 276 15.95 11.53 -6.81
N TYR A 277 16.37 10.26 -6.70
CA TYR A 277 16.41 9.35 -7.83
C TYR A 277 14.99 9.00 -8.32
N VAL A 278 14.09 8.62 -7.42
CA VAL A 278 12.69 8.30 -7.75
C VAL A 278 12.00 9.48 -8.44
N ASN A 279 12.18 10.70 -7.94
CA ASN A 279 11.61 11.91 -8.55
C ASN A 279 12.13 12.14 -9.98
N ARG A 280 13.42 11.95 -10.23
CA ARG A 280 14.01 12.04 -11.58
C ARG A 280 13.41 11.01 -12.53
N VAL A 281 13.20 9.77 -12.06
CA VAL A 281 12.54 8.74 -12.87
C VAL A 281 11.11 9.13 -13.21
N ILE A 282 10.36 9.69 -12.24
CA ILE A 282 8.99 10.17 -12.46
C ILE A 282 8.95 11.34 -13.46
N GLU A 283 9.89 12.28 -13.39
CA GLU A 283 10.02 13.36 -14.38
C GLU A 283 10.22 12.80 -15.78
N VAL A 284 11.17 11.86 -15.95
CA VAL A 284 11.41 11.20 -17.24
C VAL A 284 10.16 10.50 -17.75
N LEU A 285 9.45 9.75 -16.90
CA LEU A 285 8.22 9.05 -17.30
C LEU A 285 7.10 10.02 -17.70
N ASN A 286 6.99 11.17 -17.03
CA ASN A 286 5.99 12.19 -17.39
C ASN A 286 6.29 12.90 -18.71
N ASP A 287 7.55 12.92 -19.14
CA ASP A 287 7.98 13.49 -20.42
C ASP A 287 7.85 12.52 -21.60
N VAL A 288 7.46 11.26 -21.36
CA VAL A 288 7.23 10.26 -22.40
C VAL A 288 5.98 10.60 -23.21
N SER A 289 6.18 10.96 -24.48
CA SER A 289 5.14 11.54 -25.35
C SER A 289 3.97 10.61 -25.67
N PHE A 290 4.16 9.29 -25.64
CA PHE A 290 3.09 8.32 -25.92
C PHE A 290 2.27 7.96 -24.68
N LEU A 291 2.71 8.33 -23.47
CA LEU A 291 1.93 8.16 -22.26
C LEU A 291 0.94 9.31 -22.14
N ARG A 292 -0.32 8.99 -21.81
CA ARG A 292 -1.30 10.03 -21.49
C ARG A 292 -0.88 10.87 -20.28
N LYS A 293 -1.39 12.11 -20.24
CA LYS A 293 -1.19 13.01 -19.10
C LYS A 293 -1.70 12.36 -17.81
N ASN A 294 -0.93 12.48 -16.73
CA ASN A 294 -1.20 11.87 -15.43
C ASN A 294 -1.26 10.33 -15.44
N ALA A 295 -0.64 9.67 -16.44
CA ALA A 295 -0.49 8.21 -16.43
C ALA A 295 0.36 7.72 -15.25
N VAL A 296 1.41 8.46 -14.88
CA VAL A 296 2.23 8.16 -13.71
C VAL A 296 1.46 8.53 -12.46
N LEU A 297 1.11 7.53 -11.68
CA LEU A 297 0.40 7.66 -10.43
C LEU A 297 1.38 7.75 -9.25
N LYS A 298 0.80 7.64 -8.06
CA LYS A 298 1.45 7.58 -6.77
C LYS A 298 2.62 6.58 -6.77
N HIS A 299 3.66 6.96 -6.03
CA HIS A 299 4.75 6.11 -5.63
C HIS A 299 4.80 6.02 -4.10
N VAL A 300 5.38 4.94 -3.59
CA VAL A 300 5.71 4.78 -2.17
C VAL A 300 7.19 4.46 -2.08
N ILE A 301 7.90 5.15 -1.20
CA ILE A 301 9.30 4.85 -0.89
C ILE A 301 9.32 4.13 0.45
N GLU A 302 10.00 3.00 0.47
CA GLU A 302 10.15 2.12 1.62
C GLU A 302 11.60 1.70 1.77
N TYR A 303 11.92 1.13 2.92
CA TYR A 303 13.24 0.61 3.23
C TYR A 303 13.12 -0.81 3.77
N ALA A 304 13.70 -1.76 3.05
CA ALA A 304 13.79 -3.15 3.47
C ALA A 304 14.79 -3.27 4.62
N ILE A 305 14.29 -3.54 5.83
CA ILE A 305 15.11 -3.71 7.04
C ILE A 305 15.45 -5.17 7.32
N TYR A 306 14.68 -6.09 6.73
CA TYR A 306 14.84 -7.53 6.83
C TYR A 306 14.38 -8.18 5.53
N ASP A 307 15.21 -9.05 4.97
CA ASP A 307 14.88 -9.84 3.79
C ASP A 307 15.68 -11.15 3.84
N THR A 308 14.99 -12.29 3.85
CA THR A 308 15.65 -13.61 3.92
C THR A 308 16.24 -14.05 2.58
N ASN A 309 15.89 -13.41 1.47
CA ASN A 309 16.32 -13.81 0.14
C ASN A 309 16.34 -12.61 -0.81
N VAL A 310 17.30 -11.70 -0.61
CA VAL A 310 17.55 -10.56 -1.52
C VAL A 310 17.80 -11.02 -2.96
N SER A 311 18.38 -12.21 -3.12
CA SER A 311 18.64 -12.85 -4.41
C SER A 311 17.40 -13.49 -5.06
N HIS A 312 16.23 -13.49 -4.41
CA HIS A 312 15.00 -14.02 -5.01
C HIS A 312 14.70 -13.35 -6.35
N ASP A 313 15.06 -12.08 -6.42
CA ASP A 313 14.85 -11.21 -7.58
C ASP A 313 16.07 -11.22 -8.52
N THR A 314 17.02 -12.15 -8.39
CA THR A 314 18.19 -12.23 -9.28
C THR A 314 17.77 -12.55 -10.71
N THR A 315 16.67 -13.27 -10.89
CA THR A 315 15.99 -13.43 -12.19
C THR A 315 15.51 -12.10 -12.76
N TRP A 316 15.24 -11.08 -11.92
CA TRP A 316 14.92 -9.71 -12.34
C TRP A 316 16.19 -8.91 -12.70
N ILE A 317 17.33 -9.23 -12.08
CA ILE A 317 18.60 -8.50 -12.23
C ILE A 317 19.38 -8.97 -13.45
N ASN A 318 19.34 -10.27 -13.77
CA ASN A 318 20.23 -10.87 -14.76
C ASN A 318 19.60 -11.17 -16.11
N GLY A 319 18.28 -10.96 -16.28
CA GLY A 319 17.56 -11.11 -17.56
C GLY A 319 17.93 -12.38 -18.33
N GLU A 320 17.26 -13.50 -18.07
CA GLU A 320 17.34 -14.66 -18.96
C GLU A 320 16.52 -14.46 -20.23
#